data_AF-A0A529A4Q7-F1
#
_entry.id   AF-A0A529A4Q7-F1
#
_cell.length_a   1.000
_cell.length_b   1.000
_cell.length_c   1.000
_cell.angle_alpha   90.00
_cell.angle_beta   90.00
_cell.angle_gamma   90.00
#
_symmetry.space_group_name_H-M   'P 1'
#
loop_
_entity.id
_entity.type
_entity.pdbx_description
1 polymer ?
#
loop_
_entity_poly.entity_id
_entity_poly.type
_entity_poly.pdbx_seq_one_letter_code
_entity_poly.pdbx_strand_id
1 'polypeptide(L)'
;KPFSTPEFMARVKALLRRAKPEVLSSVLKVGDIMLDRESHRVYRKKSEIRLGPTEFRLLEFMMRHPGRVFSRSQLLDNVWGETI
;
A
#
# COMPACT_ATOMS: atom_id res chain seq x y z
N LYS A 1 -3.71 -22.61 -27.30
CA LYS A 1 -4.22 -22.91 -25.94
C LYS A 1 -4.46 -21.57 -25.26
N PRO A 2 -5.71 -21.16 -25.04
CA PRO A 2 -6.02 -19.77 -24.70
C PRO A 2 -5.68 -19.50 -23.24
N PHE A 3 -5.07 -18.34 -23.02
CA PHE A 3 -4.65 -17.83 -21.71
C PHE A 3 -5.89 -17.61 -20.83
N SER A 4 -5.78 -17.95 -19.55
CA SER A 4 -6.87 -17.67 -18.60
C SER A 4 -6.97 -16.15 -18.35
N THR A 5 -8.16 -15.63 -18.12
CA THR A 5 -8.39 -14.22 -17.77
C THR A 5 -7.53 -13.73 -16.60
N PRO A 6 -7.23 -14.52 -15.55
CA PRO A 6 -6.29 -14.14 -14.50
C PRO A 6 -4.85 -13.94 -15.01
N GLU A 7 -4.38 -14.82 -15.90
CA GLU A 7 -3.01 -14.77 -16.45
C GLU A 7 -2.80 -13.54 -17.33
N PHE A 8 -3.79 -13.23 -18.17
CA PHE A 8 -3.77 -12.02 -19.00
C PHE A 8 -3.70 -10.75 -18.14
N MET A 9 -4.55 -10.66 -17.11
CA MET A 9 -4.57 -9.52 -16.20
C MET A 9 -3.27 -9.39 -15.40
N ALA A 10 -2.65 -10.50 -15.00
CA ALA A 10 -1.36 -10.50 -14.33
C ALA A 10 -0.25 -9.96 -15.25
N ARG A 11 -0.27 -10.33 -16.53
CA ARG A 11 0.72 -9.91 -17.53
C ARG A 11 0.60 -8.43 -17.89
N VAL A 12 -0.63 -7.92 -18.03
CA VAL A 12 -0.92 -6.49 -18.20
C VAL A 12 -0.41 -5.68 -16.99
N LYS A 13 -0.71 -6.13 -15.76
CA LYS A 13 -0.21 -5.47 -14.53
C LYS A 13 1.32 -5.47 -14.45
N ALA A 14 1.95 -6.57 -14.83
CA ALA A 14 3.41 -6.69 -14.82
C ALA A 14 4.09 -5.75 -15.83
N LEU A 15 3.47 -5.55 -17.00
CA LEU A 15 3.95 -4.60 -18.02
C LEU A 15 3.80 -3.15 -17.57
N LEU A 16 2.67 -2.79 -16.97
CA LEU A 16 2.44 -1.45 -16.41
C LEU A 16 3.42 -1.12 -15.28
N ARG A 17 3.76 -2.10 -14.43
CA ARG A 17 4.78 -1.97 -13.38
C ARG A 17 6.17 -1.66 -13.93
N ARG A 18 6.51 -2.19 -15.12
CA ARG A 18 7.81 -1.98 -15.77
C ARG A 18 7.90 -0.60 -16.44
N ALA A 19 6.77 -0.02 -16.83
CA ALA A 19 6.73 1.25 -17.55
C ALA A 19 6.86 2.50 -16.65
N LYS A 20 6.65 2.37 -15.33
CA LYS A 20 6.72 3.51 -14.39
C LYS A 20 7.44 3.12 -13.09
N PRO A 21 8.77 3.14 -13.06
CA PRO A 21 9.53 2.87 -11.83
C PRO A 21 9.29 3.91 -10.72
N GLU A 22 8.90 5.15 -11.05
CA GLU A 22 8.59 6.19 -10.05
C GLU A 22 7.29 5.91 -9.27
N VAL A 23 6.30 5.27 -9.90
CA VAL A 23 5.01 4.87 -9.28
C VAL A 23 5.19 3.77 -8.22
N LEU A 24 6.32 3.05 -8.23
CA LEU A 24 6.64 2.08 -7.19
C LEU A 24 7.00 2.74 -5.85
N SER A 25 7.37 4.03 -5.85
CA SER A 25 7.63 4.79 -4.61
C SER A 25 6.35 5.31 -3.94
N SER A 26 5.31 5.58 -4.73
CA SER A 26 4.02 6.08 -4.24
C SER A 26 3.05 4.95 -3.90
N VAL A 27 3.21 3.74 -4.44
CA VAL A 27 2.32 2.60 -4.12
C VAL A 27 3.02 1.57 -3.23
N LEU A 28 2.55 1.44 -1.99
CA LEU A 28 2.95 0.37 -1.07
C LEU A 28 2.09 -0.88 -1.30
N LYS A 29 2.71 -2.06 -1.34
CA LYS A 29 1.99 -3.34 -1.44
C LYS A 29 2.51 -4.37 -0.45
N VAL A 30 1.62 -4.87 0.39
CA VAL A 30 1.91 -5.93 1.37
C VAL A 30 0.79 -6.97 1.31
N GLY A 31 1.12 -8.18 0.86
CA GLY A 31 0.13 -9.24 0.61
C GLY A 31 -0.99 -8.76 -0.34
N ASP A 32 -2.22 -8.84 0.16
CA ASP A 32 -3.43 -8.43 -0.56
C ASP A 32 -3.76 -6.93 -0.43
N ILE A 33 -2.99 -6.17 0.35
CA ILE A 33 -3.20 -4.75 0.61
C ILE A 33 -2.33 -3.93 -0.33
N MET A 34 -2.94 -2.93 -0.96
CA MET A 34 -2.28 -1.90 -1.76
C MET A 34 -2.66 -0.53 -1.22
N LEU A 35 -1.69 0.35 -1.03
CA LEU A 35 -1.89 1.72 -0.56
C LEU A 35 -1.20 2.66 -1.54
N ASP A 36 -1.95 3.61 -2.08
CA ASP A 36 -1.45 4.68 -2.95
C ASP A 36 -1.36 5.97 -2.13
N ARG A 37 -0.12 6.45 -1.97
CA ARG A 37 0.26 7.60 -1.16
C ARG A 37 -0.08 8.92 -1.83
N GLU A 38 -0.15 8.96 -3.16
CA GLU A 38 -0.52 10.18 -3.90
C GLU A 38 -2.03 10.41 -3.85
N SER A 39 -2.80 9.34 -4.08
CA SER A 39 -4.27 9.44 -4.11
C SER A 39 -4.93 9.26 -2.75
N HIS A 40 -4.16 8.92 -1.70
CA HIS A 40 -4.67 8.57 -0.36
C HIS A 40 -5.72 7.46 -0.40
N ARG A 41 -5.50 6.44 -1.26
CA ARG A 41 -6.43 5.32 -1.44
C ARG A 41 -5.83 4.01 -1.00
N VAL A 42 -6.67 3.18 -0.38
CA VAL A 42 -6.30 1.83 0.07
C VAL A 42 -7.22 0.82 -0.57
N TYR A 43 -6.63 -0.28 -1.03
CA TYR A 43 -7.32 -1.38 -1.66
C TYR A 43 -6.94 -2.69 -0.97
N ARG A 44 -7.93 -3.55 -0.72
CA ARG A 44 -7.68 -4.97 -0.46
C ARG A 44 -8.17 -5.76 -1.66
N LYS A 45 -7.26 -6.45 -2.34
CA LYS A 45 -7.50 -7.13 -3.62
C LYS A 45 -8.01 -6.16 -4.70
N LYS A 46 -9.33 -6.05 -4.87
CA LYS A 46 -10.00 -5.18 -5.85
C LYS A 46 -11.03 -4.23 -5.21
N SER A 47 -11.18 -4.28 -3.90
CA SER A 47 -12.15 -3.48 -3.15
C SER A 47 -11.43 -2.32 -2.47
N GLU A 48 -11.93 -1.11 -2.69
CA GLU A 48 -11.44 0.08 -1.99
C GLU A 48 -11.88 0.05 -0.53
N ILE A 49 -10.97 0.38 0.38
CA ILE A 49 -11.21 0.52 1.81
C ILE A 49 -11.04 1.99 2.15
N ARG A 50 -12.10 2.60 2.70
CA ARG A 50 -12.03 3.96 3.22
C ARG A 50 -11.43 3.94 4.61
N LEU A 51 -10.36 4.71 4.80
CA LEU A 51 -9.70 4.90 6.09
C LEU A 51 -9.75 6.37 6.46
N GLY A 52 -9.85 6.65 7.75
CA GLY A 52 -9.61 7.99 8.28
C GLY A 52 -8.13 8.40 8.14
N PRO A 53 -7.80 9.69 8.29
CA PRO A 53 -6.43 10.19 8.12
C PRO A 53 -5.40 9.46 9.02
N THR A 54 -5.80 9.18 10.26
CA THR A 54 -4.94 8.52 11.25
C THR A 54 -4.76 7.04 10.96
N GLU A 55 -5.83 6.34 10.57
CA GLU A 55 -5.77 4.93 10.17
C GLU A 55 -4.91 4.75 8.91
N PHE A 56 -5.00 5.68 7.97
CA PHE A 56 -4.16 5.71 6.77
C PHE A 56 -2.68 5.83 7.13
N ARG A 57 -2.31 6.84 7.94
CA ARG A 57 -0.91 7.04 8.37
C ARG A 57 -0.36 5.84 9.14
N LEU A 58 -1.17 5.24 10.01
CA LEU A 58 -0.79 4.03 10.74
C LEU A 58 -0.51 2.87 9.78
N LEU A 59 -1.42 2.61 8.83
CA LEU A 59 -1.24 1.53 7.86
C LEU A 59 -0.02 1.78 6.96
N GLU A 60 0.16 3.01 6.46
CA GLU A 60 1.33 3.41 5.69
C GLU A 60 2.62 3.14 6.48
N PHE A 61 2.69 3.58 7.73
CA PHE A 61 3.84 3.37 8.61
C PHE A 61 4.16 1.88 8.77
N MET A 62 3.15 1.06 9.06
CA MET A 62 3.34 -0.39 9.20
C MET A 62 3.78 -1.04 7.89
N MET A 63 3.24 -0.61 6.75
CA MET A 63 3.61 -1.12 5.42
C MET A 63 5.03 -0.72 4.99
N ARG A 64 5.55 0.42 5.48
CA ARG A 64 6.96 0.83 5.26
C ARG A 64 7.95 0.06 6.13
N HIS A 65 7.49 -0.54 7.24
CA HIS A 65 8.33 -1.28 8.19
C HIS A 65 7.82 -2.72 8.41
N PRO A 66 7.75 -3.56 7.36
CA PRO A 66 7.20 -4.91 7.47
C PRO A 66 8.05 -5.79 8.41
N GLY A 67 7.37 -6.62 9.22
CA GLY A 67 8.03 -7.58 10.12
C GLY A 67 8.59 -6.98 11.41
N ARG A 68 8.51 -5.66 11.61
CA ARG A 68 8.94 -4.99 12.84
C ARG A 68 7.77 -4.86 13.82
N VAL A 69 8.03 -5.23 15.07
CA VAL A 69 7.09 -5.00 16.19
C VAL A 69 7.37 -3.62 16.77
N PHE A 70 6.31 -2.85 17.01
CA PHE A 70 6.38 -1.52 17.62
C PHE A 70 5.58 -1.51 18.92
N SER A 71 6.11 -0.83 19.94
CA SER A 71 5.34 -0.51 21.14
C SER A 71 4.27 0.54 20.84
N ARG A 72 3.29 0.67 21.74
CA ARG A 72 2.28 1.73 21.64
C ARG A 72 2.90 3.13 21.62
N SER A 73 3.90 3.39 22.45
CA SER A 73 4.60 4.68 22.48
C SER A 73 5.30 4.97 21.15
N GLN A 74 6.01 3.98 20.60
CA GLN A 74 6.67 4.12 19.30
C GLN A 74 5.68 4.43 18.18
N LEU A 75 4.52 3.76 18.14
CA LEU A 75 3.50 4.07 17.14
C LEU A 75 2.94 5.49 17.30
N LEU A 76 2.70 5.92 18.54
CA LEU A 76 2.23 7.29 18.81
C LEU A 76 3.26 8.33 18.33
N ASP A 77 4.54 8.15 18.68
CA ASP A 77 5.60 9.08 18.29
C ASP A 77 5.77 9.15 16.76
N ASN A 78 5.72 8.01 16.06
CA ASN A 78 5.98 7.97 14.61
C ASN A 78 4.78 8.32 13.73
N VAL A 79 3.54 8.14 14.21
CA VAL A 79 2.32 8.37 13.41
C VAL A 79 1.62 9.69 13.79
N TRP A 80 1.80 10.17 15.02
CA TRP A 80 1.20 11.42 15.51
C TRP A 80 2.24 12.52 15.83
N GLY A 81 3.51 12.18 16.07
CA GLY A 81 4.54 13.10 16.59
C GLY A 81 5.05 14.18 15.63
N GLU A 82 4.65 14.20 14.36
CA GLU A 82 4.93 15.33 13.45
C GLU A 82 3.97 16.53 13.63
N THR A 83 3.10 16.51 14.66
CA THR A 83 2.08 17.58 14.88
C THR A 83 2.26 18.37 16.18
N ILE A 84 3.45 18.36 16.81
CA ILE A 84 3.76 19.19 17.99
C ILE A 84 4.79 20.25 17.63
#